data_AF-W9Y4Z7-F1
#
_entry.id   AF-W9Y4Z7-F1
#
_cell.length_a   1.000
_cell.length_b   1.000
_cell.length_c   1.000
_cell.angle_alpha   90.00
_cell.angle_beta   90.00
_cell.angle_gamma   90.00
#
_symmetry.space_group_name_H-M   'P 1'
#
loop_
_entity.id
_entity.type
_entity.pdbx_description
1 polymer ?
#
loop_
_entity_poly.entity_id
_entity_poly.type
_entity_poly.pdbx_seq_one_letter_code
_entity_poly.pdbx_strand_id
1 'polypeptide(L)'
;MAPSRDLDDVSDSSSVSDPLDTRDDEGWEDVEPDEETVTVLSLFDEETFPDARSMLLYCRDHHGFDIWKLRQDSDLDFLGLIKLVNYIRSEVQAGKTHPDVSSKAIFEDDKYLKPVLENDSLLYSLDDIFDDAASLTPASEVEQLREQLANLQSHFTAYREEVQKAMLDRLDSPDAKTESSNVQQARPSNGTGSSDNDYFKSYSYNAIHESMIKDRIRTDSYRDFIYDHKDLFKDKVVLDVGCGTGILSMFCAKAGAKLVIAVDNSDIIDKARENVFRNGLQSIVKCLRGKIEEVNMPVPQVDVIVSEWMGYCLLYESMLDSVLYARDKYLAPDGLMVPSHATLRIAPLADSDLKASHIDFWRDVYGFDMAAMLERAHEEVVVRVTDEKELAGDSYPFLELDLHTTTVEDLTFTKPFKTTWKEGFRVLEGFVVWFDIIFAEARTDGRVKPGMTAAEAKEKGLIAFSTGPYSEATHWQQGILLIEDPTDGFRAGEELCGEIKYVRKQGRERSLEIEVSWAKGGKTGKQEVKKQMWVLD
;
A
#
# COMPACT_ATOMS: atom_id res chain seq x y z
N MET A 1 -67.71 4.49 20.13
CA MET A 1 -67.32 4.16 21.51
C MET A 1 -66.28 3.04 21.43
N ALA A 2 -65.05 3.32 21.84
CA ALA A 2 -64.09 2.32 22.34
C ALA A 2 -64.65 1.68 23.64
N PRO A 3 -64.09 0.59 24.23
CA PRO A 3 -62.72 0.01 24.14
C PRO A 3 -62.70 -1.51 23.82
N SER A 4 -61.63 -2.18 23.32
CA SER A 4 -60.26 -2.47 23.84
C SER A 4 -60.27 -3.35 25.12
N ARG A 5 -59.43 -4.36 25.37
CA ARG A 5 -58.13 -4.81 24.83
C ARG A 5 -57.74 -6.14 25.55
N ASP A 6 -56.87 -6.92 24.90
CA ASP A 6 -55.70 -7.66 25.45
C ASP A 6 -55.78 -9.05 26.15
N LEU A 7 -55.02 -9.98 25.53
CA LEU A 7 -54.00 -10.94 26.06
C LEU A 7 -54.31 -12.44 26.35
N ASP A 8 -53.44 -13.27 25.73
CA ASP A 8 -52.84 -14.57 26.09
C ASP A 8 -53.75 -15.82 26.25
N ASP A 9 -53.39 -17.06 25.93
CA ASP A 9 -52.09 -17.75 25.82
C ASP A 9 -52.27 -19.08 25.03
N VAL A 10 -51.21 -19.61 24.40
CA VAL A 10 -51.23 -20.84 23.59
C VAL A 10 -50.25 -21.89 24.13
N SER A 11 -50.76 -23.11 24.15
CA SER A 11 -50.20 -24.45 24.39
C SER A 11 -48.72 -24.77 24.09
N ASP A 12 -48.10 -25.46 25.06
CA ASP A 12 -47.57 -26.84 25.02
C ASP A 12 -47.10 -27.43 23.67
N SER A 13 -45.79 -27.71 23.54
CA SER A 13 -45.29 -28.81 22.68
C SER A 13 -43.86 -29.25 23.06
N SER A 14 -43.65 -30.57 22.96
CA SER A 14 -42.48 -31.34 23.38
C SER A 14 -41.35 -31.43 22.34
N SER A 15 -40.13 -31.17 22.81
CA SER A 15 -38.80 -31.72 22.48
C SER A 15 -38.52 -32.29 21.06
N VAL A 16 -37.74 -31.53 20.29
CA VAL A 16 -36.75 -32.05 19.34
C VAL A 16 -35.46 -31.25 19.57
N SER A 17 -34.36 -31.94 19.86
CA SER A 17 -33.05 -31.37 20.20
C SER A 17 -32.39 -30.69 19.00
N ASP A 18 -32.01 -29.41 19.16
CA ASP A 18 -31.35 -28.56 18.17
C ASP A 18 -29.82 -28.76 18.19
N PRO A 19 -29.13 -29.07 17.07
CA PRO A 19 -27.68 -29.29 17.03
C PRO A 19 -26.84 -28.00 17.13
N LEU A 20 -27.43 -26.86 17.49
CA LEU A 20 -26.79 -25.55 17.57
C LEU A 20 -26.85 -24.91 18.97
N ASP A 21 -27.07 -25.71 20.02
CA ASP A 21 -27.00 -25.22 21.40
C ASP A 21 -25.53 -25.08 21.85
N THR A 22 -24.93 -23.90 21.63
CA THR A 22 -23.58 -23.54 22.08
C THR A 22 -23.57 -22.93 23.48
N ARG A 23 -24.50 -23.31 24.36
CA ARG A 23 -24.60 -22.74 25.71
C ARG A 23 -23.61 -23.30 26.73
N ASP A 24 -22.79 -24.28 26.33
CA ASP A 24 -21.69 -24.83 27.14
C ASP A 24 -20.36 -24.85 26.37
N ASP A 25 -20.09 -23.85 25.53
CA ASP A 25 -18.73 -23.62 25.03
C ASP A 25 -18.04 -22.62 25.96
N GLU A 26 -17.30 -23.17 26.93
CA GLU A 26 -16.44 -22.43 27.85
C GLU A 26 -15.53 -21.51 27.03
N GLY A 27 -15.89 -20.23 27.02
CA GLY A 27 -15.09 -19.18 26.41
C GLY A 27 -13.67 -19.24 26.96
N TRP A 28 -12.70 -19.14 26.06
CA TRP A 28 -11.35 -18.76 26.40
C TRP A 28 -11.44 -17.47 27.21
N GLU A 29 -11.31 -17.59 28.53
CA GLU A 29 -11.22 -16.45 29.43
C GLU A 29 -10.08 -15.56 28.92
N ASP A 30 -10.40 -14.28 28.72
CA ASP A 30 -9.43 -13.23 28.48
C ASP A 30 -8.35 -13.34 29.56
N VAL A 31 -7.15 -13.79 29.18
CA VAL A 31 -5.96 -13.68 30.03
C VAL A 31 -5.64 -12.19 30.09
N GLU A 32 -6.15 -11.51 31.11
CA GLU A 32 -5.62 -10.20 31.47
C GLU A 32 -4.13 -10.39 31.80
N PRO A 33 -3.21 -9.63 31.20
CA PRO A 33 -1.82 -9.68 31.60
C PRO A 33 -1.73 -9.08 33.01
N ASP A 34 -1.49 -9.93 34.01
CA ASP A 34 -1.06 -9.51 35.34
C ASP A 34 0.31 -8.81 35.21
N GLU A 35 0.31 -7.51 34.90
CA GLU A 35 1.50 -6.67 35.05
C GLU A 35 1.72 -6.42 36.56
N GLU A 36 2.50 -7.27 37.21
CA GLU A 36 3.11 -6.93 38.50
C GLU A 36 3.93 -5.65 38.31
N THR A 37 3.43 -4.52 38.81
CA THR A 37 4.12 -3.23 38.75
C THR A 37 5.39 -3.28 39.62
N VAL A 38 6.52 -3.59 39.02
CA VAL A 38 7.83 -3.63 39.68
C VAL A 38 8.20 -2.21 40.11
N THR A 39 8.36 -2.01 41.42
CA THR A 39 8.88 -0.75 41.98
C THR A 39 10.33 -0.93 42.40
N VAL A 40 11.20 -0.01 41.97
CA VAL A 40 12.65 -0.06 42.19
C VAL A 40 13.06 1.02 43.18
N LEU A 41 13.68 0.63 44.31
CA LEU A 41 14.21 1.56 45.29
C LEU A 41 15.59 2.10 44.86
N SER A 42 15.77 3.40 44.98
CA SER A 42 17.06 4.10 44.81
C SER A 42 18.20 3.45 45.58
N LEU A 43 19.43 3.66 45.09
CA LEU A 43 20.64 3.15 45.74
C LEU A 43 21.06 3.98 46.95
N PHE A 44 20.74 5.28 46.99
CA PHE A 44 21.30 6.23 47.95
C PHE A 44 20.27 6.90 48.86
N ASP A 45 18.97 6.78 48.55
CA ASP A 45 17.87 7.39 49.30
C ASP A 45 16.58 6.53 49.26
N GLU A 46 15.50 7.03 49.84
CA GLU A 46 14.22 6.33 49.98
C GLU A 46 13.28 6.52 48.77
N GLU A 47 13.74 7.14 47.68
CA GLU A 47 12.93 7.37 46.48
C GLU A 47 12.71 6.07 45.68
N THR A 48 11.50 5.92 45.14
CA THR A 48 11.09 4.72 44.36
C THR A 48 10.73 5.07 42.93
N PHE A 49 11.07 4.19 42.00
CA PHE A 49 10.94 4.41 40.56
C PHE A 49 10.16 3.27 39.89
N PRO A 50 9.50 3.55 38.75
CA PRO A 50 8.74 2.54 38.01
C PRO A 50 9.63 1.55 37.25
N ASP A 51 10.90 1.89 37.02
CA ASP A 51 11.85 1.03 36.32
C ASP A 51 13.29 1.31 36.79
N ALA A 52 14.18 0.33 36.59
CA ALA A 52 15.55 0.41 37.06
C ALA A 52 16.41 1.42 36.27
N ARG A 53 16.08 1.69 35.00
CA ARG A 53 16.83 2.65 34.17
C ARG A 53 16.58 4.09 34.65
N SER A 54 15.33 4.44 34.93
CA SER A 54 14.93 5.72 35.51
C SER A 54 15.60 5.95 36.87
N MET A 55 15.66 4.93 37.73
CA MET A 55 16.35 5.00 39.02
C MET A 55 17.86 5.22 38.88
N LEU A 56 18.53 4.53 37.95
CA LEU A 56 19.97 4.68 37.73
C LEU A 56 20.33 6.02 37.10
N LEU A 57 19.49 6.56 36.20
CA LEU A 57 19.64 7.92 35.68
C LEU A 57 19.50 8.97 36.79
N TYR A 58 18.54 8.79 37.69
CA TYR A 58 18.40 9.62 38.88
C TYR A 58 19.65 9.56 39.77
N CYS A 59 20.20 8.36 40.03
CA CYS A 59 21.45 8.20 40.77
C CYS A 59 22.64 8.92 40.11
N ARG A 60 22.72 8.91 38.78
CA ARG A 60 23.75 9.64 38.03
C ARG A 60 23.60 11.15 38.20
N ASP A 61 22.40 11.67 38.02
CA ASP A 61 22.15 13.11 37.93
C ASP A 61 22.12 13.78 39.31
N HIS A 62 21.61 13.09 40.35
CA HIS A 62 21.46 13.62 41.70
C HIS A 62 22.58 13.21 42.66
N HIS A 63 23.11 12.00 42.53
CA HIS A 63 24.15 11.45 43.42
C HIS A 63 25.53 11.36 42.75
N GLY A 64 25.64 11.74 41.47
CA GLY A 64 26.89 11.68 40.72
C GLY A 64 27.38 10.25 40.47
N PHE A 65 26.51 9.26 40.62
CA PHE A 65 26.87 7.84 40.52
C PHE A 65 26.49 7.27 39.16
N ASP A 66 27.49 7.07 38.31
CA ASP A 66 27.32 6.50 36.96
C ASP A 66 27.75 5.03 36.94
N ILE A 67 26.78 4.12 37.08
CA ILE A 67 27.03 2.68 37.10
C ILE A 67 27.52 2.13 35.75
N TRP A 68 27.10 2.73 34.62
CA TRP A 68 27.51 2.30 33.28
C TRP A 68 28.99 2.60 33.06
N LYS A 69 29.41 3.81 33.43
CA LYS A 69 30.81 4.19 33.41
C LYS A 69 31.65 3.32 34.34
N LEU A 70 31.16 3.03 35.55
CA LEU A 70 31.89 2.21 36.51
C LEU A 70 32.04 0.75 36.04
N ARG A 71 31.02 0.18 35.38
CA ARG A 71 31.09 -1.14 34.75
C ARG A 71 32.20 -1.20 33.70
N GLN A 72 32.28 -0.18 32.85
CA GLN A 72 33.28 -0.09 31.79
C GLN A 72 34.69 0.15 32.34
N ASP A 73 34.84 1.09 33.29
CA ASP A 73 36.13 1.48 33.85
C ASP A 73 36.76 0.37 34.73
N SER A 74 35.92 -0.45 35.39
CA SER A 74 36.36 -1.49 36.33
C SER A 74 36.19 -2.93 35.82
N ASP A 75 35.78 -3.13 34.56
CA ASP A 75 35.52 -4.44 33.93
C ASP A 75 34.69 -5.36 34.85
N LEU A 76 33.48 -4.88 35.20
CA LEU A 76 32.55 -5.59 36.07
C LEU A 76 31.67 -6.53 35.26
N ASP A 77 31.78 -7.82 35.57
CA ASP A 77 30.83 -8.84 35.15
C ASP A 77 29.52 -8.74 35.95
N PHE A 78 28.53 -9.55 35.59
CA PHE A 78 27.21 -9.54 36.23
C PHE A 78 27.28 -9.73 37.76
N LEU A 79 28.10 -10.69 38.21
CA LEU A 79 28.32 -10.92 39.65
C LEU A 79 29.02 -9.72 40.31
N GLY A 80 29.94 -9.05 39.62
CA GLY A 80 30.56 -7.81 40.05
C GLY A 80 29.57 -6.67 40.23
N LEU A 81 28.54 -6.55 39.37
CA LEU A 81 27.47 -5.56 39.49
C LEU A 81 26.56 -5.86 40.69
N ILE A 82 26.20 -7.12 40.93
CA ILE A 82 25.44 -7.53 42.13
C ILE A 82 26.22 -7.16 43.39
N LYS A 83 27.52 -7.47 43.44
CA LYS A 83 28.38 -7.13 44.58
C LYS A 83 28.46 -5.61 44.81
N LEU A 84 28.59 -4.82 43.74
CA LEU A 84 28.60 -3.37 43.80
C LEU A 84 27.29 -2.80 44.36
N VAL A 85 26.14 -3.25 43.85
CA VAL A 85 24.81 -2.80 44.33
C VAL A 85 24.64 -3.13 45.81
N ASN A 86 24.95 -4.36 46.23
CA ASN A 86 24.85 -4.76 47.63
C ASN A 86 25.84 -4.02 48.52
N TYR A 87 27.06 -3.76 48.05
CA TYR A 87 28.02 -2.94 48.79
C TYR A 87 27.47 -1.53 49.03
N ILE A 88 26.98 -0.86 47.99
CA ILE A 88 26.39 0.49 48.10
C ILE A 88 25.23 0.49 49.09
N ARG A 89 24.29 -0.45 48.96
CA ARG A 89 23.16 -0.57 49.89
C ARG A 89 23.61 -0.82 51.34
N SER A 90 24.65 -1.64 51.54
CA SER A 90 25.19 -1.91 52.89
C SER A 90 25.82 -0.67 53.53
N GLU A 91 26.52 0.15 52.74
CA GLU A 91 27.17 1.37 53.20
C GLU A 91 26.16 2.48 53.50
N VAL A 92 25.12 2.59 52.67
CA VAL A 92 23.99 3.50 52.88
C VAL A 92 23.19 3.11 54.12
N GLN A 93 22.92 1.81 54.33
CA GLN A 93 22.30 1.32 55.57
C GLN A 93 23.17 1.59 56.81
N ALA A 94 24.50 1.62 56.66
CA ALA A 94 25.44 2.01 57.71
C ALA A 94 25.55 3.55 57.90
N GLY A 95 24.76 4.35 57.18
CA GLY A 95 24.66 5.80 57.32
C GLY A 95 25.68 6.60 56.50
N LYS A 96 26.34 5.99 55.51
CA LYS A 96 27.27 6.68 54.60
C LYS A 96 26.54 7.13 53.34
N THR A 97 26.50 8.44 53.10
CA THR A 97 25.79 9.01 51.93
C THR A 97 26.57 8.92 50.63
N HIS A 98 27.89 8.69 50.69
CA HIS A 98 28.75 8.50 49.51
C HIS A 98 29.72 7.33 49.73
N PRO A 99 29.28 6.08 49.46
CA PRO A 99 30.13 4.90 49.45
C PRO A 99 31.33 5.06 48.49
N ASP A 100 32.51 4.63 48.93
CA ASP A 100 33.71 4.66 48.09
C ASP A 100 33.67 3.52 47.08
N VAL A 101 33.54 3.87 45.80
CA VAL A 101 33.49 2.95 44.65
C VAL A 101 34.70 3.13 43.72
N SER A 102 35.77 3.77 44.19
CA SER A 102 36.94 4.12 43.38
C SER A 102 37.76 2.92 42.89
N SER A 103 37.57 1.74 43.49
CA SER A 103 38.25 0.51 43.10
C SER A 103 37.41 -0.72 43.34
N LYS A 104 37.43 -1.66 42.37
CA LYS A 104 36.79 -2.98 42.46
C LYS A 104 37.15 -3.75 43.73
N ALA A 105 38.39 -3.61 44.22
CA ALA A 105 38.88 -4.30 45.41
C ALA A 105 38.08 -3.98 46.69
N ILE A 106 37.37 -2.86 46.72
CA ILE A 106 36.58 -2.41 47.89
C ILE A 106 35.31 -3.27 48.05
N PHE A 107 34.76 -3.76 46.95
CA PHE A 107 33.49 -4.49 46.89
C PHE A 107 33.60 -5.88 46.25
N GLU A 108 34.81 -6.42 46.12
CA GLU A 108 35.04 -7.74 45.51
C GLU A 108 34.74 -8.92 46.45
N ASP A 109 34.63 -8.67 47.75
CA ASP A 109 34.37 -9.67 48.81
C ASP A 109 33.03 -10.42 48.56
N ASP A 110 33.07 -11.75 48.62
CA ASP A 110 31.92 -12.62 48.38
C ASP A 110 30.77 -12.41 49.37
N LYS A 111 31.01 -11.75 50.51
CA LYS A 111 29.92 -11.36 51.42
C LYS A 111 28.86 -10.47 50.74
N TYR A 112 29.23 -9.74 49.69
CA TYR A 112 28.32 -8.86 48.93
C TYR A 112 27.52 -9.61 47.85
N LEU A 113 27.67 -10.93 47.71
CA LEU A 113 26.77 -11.76 46.92
C LEU A 113 25.42 -11.99 47.63
N LYS A 114 25.33 -11.66 48.91
CA LYS A 114 24.08 -11.74 49.67
C LYS A 114 23.31 -10.41 49.55
N PRO A 115 22.05 -10.43 49.08
CA PRO A 115 21.22 -9.24 49.00
C PRO A 115 21.07 -8.54 50.36
N VAL A 116 21.23 -7.21 50.36
CA VAL A 116 21.01 -6.38 51.55
C VAL A 116 19.52 -6.07 51.76
N LEU A 117 18.77 -5.95 50.65
CA LEU A 117 17.32 -5.83 50.66
C LEU A 117 16.68 -7.17 50.26
N GLU A 118 15.65 -7.59 50.99
CA GLU A 118 14.78 -8.69 50.55
C GLU A 118 13.96 -8.23 49.34
N ASN A 119 13.95 -9.02 48.28
CA ASN A 119 13.26 -8.75 47.01
C ASN A 119 13.72 -7.46 46.31
N ASP A 120 15.03 -7.26 46.17
CA ASP A 120 15.57 -6.10 45.46
C ASP A 120 15.30 -6.20 43.94
N SER A 121 14.24 -5.54 43.50
CA SER A 121 13.82 -5.44 42.10
C SER A 121 14.96 -5.06 41.16
N LEU A 122 15.91 -4.24 41.62
CA LEU A 122 17.06 -3.83 40.81
C LEU A 122 17.92 -5.02 40.41
N LEU A 123 18.19 -5.96 41.32
CA LEU A 123 19.09 -7.09 41.08
C LEU A 123 18.57 -8.05 40.00
N TYR A 124 17.24 -8.15 39.87
CA TYR A 124 16.58 -8.98 38.85
C TYR A 124 16.60 -8.33 37.46
N SER A 125 16.56 -7.00 37.39
CA SER A 125 16.56 -6.24 36.15
C SER A 125 17.95 -5.85 35.65
N LEU A 126 19.02 -6.23 36.36
CA LEU A 126 20.40 -5.85 35.98
C LEU A 126 20.78 -6.41 34.60
N ASP A 127 20.38 -7.64 34.24
CA ASP A 127 20.73 -8.22 32.94
C ASP A 127 20.10 -7.42 31.79
N ASP A 128 18.80 -7.10 31.89
CA ASP A 128 18.07 -6.34 30.86
C ASP A 128 18.66 -4.94 30.60
N ILE A 129 19.13 -4.25 31.66
CA ILE A 129 19.69 -2.88 31.55
C ILE A 129 21.04 -2.87 30.83
N PHE A 130 21.78 -3.97 30.94
CA PHE A 130 23.20 -4.02 30.65
C PHE A 130 23.55 -4.86 29.41
N ASP A 131 22.61 -5.63 28.88
CA ASP A 131 22.69 -6.23 27.54
C ASP A 131 22.42 -5.21 26.42
N ASP A 132 21.68 -4.13 26.70
CA ASP A 132 21.38 -3.05 25.74
C ASP A 132 22.55 -2.07 25.51
N ALA A 133 23.65 -2.16 26.26
CA ALA A 133 24.72 -1.16 26.28
C ALA A 133 25.64 -1.17 25.02
N ALA A 134 25.42 -2.07 24.05
CA ALA A 134 26.12 -2.04 22.76
C ALA A 134 25.52 -1.04 21.74
N SER A 135 24.42 -0.36 22.08
CA SER A 135 23.56 0.37 21.12
C SER A 135 23.66 1.90 21.13
N LEU A 136 24.64 2.52 21.81
CA LEU A 136 24.73 3.99 21.86
C LEU A 136 25.55 4.60 20.71
N THR A 137 24.96 4.65 19.51
CA THR A 137 25.17 5.78 18.59
C THR A 137 23.84 6.18 17.90
N PRO A 138 23.49 7.48 17.82
CA PRO A 138 22.24 7.93 17.17
C PRO A 138 22.16 7.60 15.68
N ALA A 139 23.30 7.36 15.03
CA ALA A 139 23.36 6.93 13.63
C ALA A 139 22.93 5.47 13.46
N SER A 140 23.22 4.60 14.46
CA SER A 140 22.88 3.18 14.41
C SER A 140 21.38 2.93 14.59
N GLU A 141 20.70 3.69 15.44
CA GLU A 141 19.28 3.50 15.72
C GLU A 141 18.41 3.91 14.51
N VAL A 142 18.79 4.98 13.81
CA VAL A 142 18.12 5.39 12.56
C VAL A 142 18.38 4.38 11.44
N GLU A 143 19.59 3.84 11.34
CA GLU A 143 19.91 2.80 10.36
C GLU A 143 19.18 1.49 10.67
N GLN A 144 19.12 1.08 11.94
CA GLN A 144 18.40 -0.10 12.39
C GLN A 144 16.88 0.05 12.23
N LEU A 145 16.32 1.23 12.51
CA LEU A 145 14.90 1.49 12.27
C LEU A 145 14.59 1.50 10.77
N ARG A 146 15.50 2.01 9.92
CA ARG A 146 15.35 1.94 8.46
C ARG A 146 15.44 0.50 7.95
N GLU A 147 16.37 -0.28 8.48
CA GLU A 147 16.56 -1.68 8.12
C GLU A 147 15.38 -2.54 8.61
N GLN A 148 14.85 -2.26 9.81
CA GLN A 148 13.61 -2.87 10.31
C GLN A 148 12.41 -2.46 9.47
N LEU A 149 12.30 -1.19 9.05
CA LEU A 149 11.22 -0.73 8.19
C LEU A 149 11.29 -1.40 6.81
N ALA A 150 12.49 -1.50 6.23
CA ALA A 150 12.74 -2.16 4.96
C ALA A 150 12.46 -3.67 5.05
N ASN A 151 12.89 -4.32 6.12
CA ASN A 151 12.59 -5.73 6.37
C ASN A 151 11.10 -5.97 6.58
N LEU A 152 10.41 -5.09 7.32
CA LEU A 152 8.98 -5.21 7.54
C LEU A 152 8.19 -4.98 6.25
N GLN A 153 8.59 -4.00 5.43
CA GLN A 153 8.02 -3.76 4.10
C GLN A 153 8.25 -4.95 3.17
N SER A 154 9.47 -5.50 3.15
CA SER A 154 9.82 -6.70 2.38
C SER A 154 9.01 -7.91 2.83
N HIS A 155 8.90 -8.15 4.13
CA HIS A 155 8.07 -9.22 4.70
C HIS A 155 6.59 -9.02 4.36
N PHE A 156 6.10 -7.78 4.36
CA PHE A 156 4.72 -7.48 3.99
C PHE A 156 4.44 -7.71 2.50
N THR A 157 5.40 -7.38 1.63
CA THR A 157 5.33 -7.66 0.19
C THR A 157 5.41 -9.15 -0.08
N ALA A 158 6.38 -9.86 0.52
CA ALA A 158 6.51 -11.31 0.41
C ALA A 158 5.27 -12.03 0.93
N TYR A 159 4.71 -11.59 2.07
CA TYR A 159 3.45 -12.12 2.59
C TYR A 159 2.28 -11.84 1.65
N ARG A 160 2.20 -10.64 1.05
CA ARG A 160 1.17 -10.33 0.04
C ARG A 160 1.29 -11.24 -1.18
N GLU A 161 2.49 -11.45 -1.69
CA GLU A 161 2.75 -12.33 -2.83
C GLU A 161 2.46 -13.79 -2.48
N GLU A 162 2.82 -14.24 -1.28
CA GLU A 162 2.56 -15.60 -0.81
C GLU A 162 1.06 -15.83 -0.60
N VAL A 163 0.32 -14.85 -0.06
CA VAL A 163 -1.14 -14.89 0.02
C VAL A 163 -1.74 -14.92 -1.38
N GLN A 164 -1.25 -14.11 -2.31
CA GLN A 164 -1.72 -14.08 -3.71
C GLN A 164 -1.46 -15.42 -4.42
N LYS A 165 -0.29 -16.04 -4.17
CA LYS A 165 0.10 -17.34 -4.71
C LYS A 165 -0.69 -18.50 -4.10
N ALA A 166 -0.88 -18.50 -2.78
CA ALA A 166 -1.74 -19.47 -2.10
C ALA A 166 -3.22 -19.34 -2.53
N MET A 167 -3.62 -18.16 -2.96
CA MET A 167 -4.95 -17.90 -3.52
C MET A 167 -5.09 -18.43 -4.96
N LEU A 168 -4.03 -18.34 -5.76
CA LEU A 168 -3.92 -18.99 -7.08
C LEU A 168 -3.91 -20.52 -6.98
N ASP A 169 -3.20 -21.09 -6.00
CA ASP A 169 -3.20 -22.55 -5.77
C ASP A 169 -4.58 -23.08 -5.31
N ARG A 170 -5.36 -22.27 -4.57
CA ARG A 170 -6.75 -22.58 -4.23
C ARG A 170 -7.71 -22.49 -5.42
N LEU A 171 -7.35 -21.75 -6.48
CA LEU A 171 -8.14 -21.67 -7.71
C LEU A 171 -7.99 -22.94 -8.59
N ASP A 172 -6.87 -23.67 -8.45
CA ASP A 172 -6.58 -24.91 -9.18
C ASP A 172 -7.04 -26.20 -8.47
N SER A 173 -7.59 -26.09 -7.26
CA SER A 173 -8.09 -27.25 -6.50
C SER A 173 -9.48 -27.71 -7.01
N PRO A 174 -9.69 -28.98 -7.39
CA PRO A 174 -10.90 -29.46 -8.07
C PRO A 174 -12.16 -29.61 -7.18
N ASP A 175 -12.14 -29.22 -5.91
CA ASP A 175 -13.21 -29.53 -4.94
C ASP A 175 -14.41 -28.55 -4.90
N ALA A 176 -14.50 -27.60 -5.83
CA ALA A 176 -15.67 -26.71 -5.96
C ALA A 176 -16.71 -27.23 -6.99
N LYS A 177 -16.88 -28.54 -7.14
CA LYS A 177 -17.94 -29.14 -7.97
C LYS A 177 -18.76 -30.16 -7.19
N THR A 178 -19.66 -29.67 -6.34
CA THR A 178 -20.91 -30.41 -6.09
C THR A 178 -22.07 -29.43 -6.03
N GLU A 179 -23.14 -29.80 -6.73
CA GLU A 179 -24.45 -29.14 -6.84
C GLU A 179 -24.64 -28.09 -7.95
N SER A 180 -24.84 -28.58 -9.17
CA SER A 180 -26.08 -28.32 -9.92
C SER A 180 -26.15 -29.17 -11.19
N SER A 181 -27.20 -29.97 -11.30
CA SER A 181 -27.49 -30.87 -12.40
C SER A 181 -28.16 -30.18 -13.59
N ASN A 182 -27.79 -30.65 -14.79
CA ASN A 182 -28.49 -30.57 -16.09
C ASN A 182 -28.58 -29.22 -16.81
N VAL A 183 -27.60 -28.94 -17.68
CA VAL A 183 -27.83 -28.34 -19.01
C VAL A 183 -26.90 -28.99 -20.05
N GLN A 184 -27.45 -29.27 -21.23
CA GLN A 184 -26.86 -29.96 -22.37
C GLN A 184 -25.55 -29.33 -22.88
N GLN A 185 -24.65 -30.21 -23.31
CA GLN A 185 -23.38 -29.92 -23.97
C GLN A 185 -23.53 -28.97 -25.18
N ALA A 186 -22.90 -27.81 -25.09
CA ALA A 186 -22.48 -27.03 -26.26
C ALA A 186 -20.95 -27.12 -26.41
N ARG A 187 -20.51 -27.23 -27.68
CA ARG A 187 -19.12 -27.40 -28.11
C ARG A 187 -18.20 -26.23 -27.68
N PRO A 188 -16.89 -26.45 -27.53
CA PRO A 188 -15.96 -25.40 -27.11
C PRO A 188 -15.80 -24.38 -28.24
N SER A 189 -16.07 -23.11 -27.92
CA SER A 189 -15.68 -21.96 -28.73
C SER A 189 -14.31 -21.45 -28.27
N ASN A 190 -13.43 -21.18 -29.23
CA ASN A 190 -12.06 -20.74 -29.03
C ASN A 190 -11.92 -19.48 -28.16
N GLY A 191 -11.10 -19.56 -27.11
CA GLY A 191 -9.90 -18.73 -26.97
C GLY A 191 -9.95 -17.34 -26.32
N THR A 192 -11.11 -16.73 -26.06
CA THR A 192 -11.16 -15.38 -25.45
C THR A 192 -11.89 -15.31 -24.11
N GLY A 193 -12.64 -16.36 -23.72
CA GLY A 193 -13.47 -16.34 -22.52
C GLY A 193 -12.76 -16.62 -21.20
N SER A 194 -11.54 -17.19 -21.22
CA SER A 194 -10.86 -17.62 -19.99
C SER A 194 -10.27 -16.45 -19.20
N SER A 195 -9.49 -15.58 -19.85
CA SER A 195 -8.81 -14.45 -19.20
C SER A 195 -9.77 -13.40 -18.64
N ASP A 196 -10.87 -13.15 -19.35
CA ASP A 196 -11.93 -12.25 -18.87
C ASP A 196 -12.62 -12.80 -17.63
N ASN A 197 -12.89 -14.12 -17.61
CA ASN A 197 -13.52 -14.76 -16.46
C ASN A 197 -12.61 -14.73 -15.22
N ASP A 198 -11.30 -14.96 -15.42
CA ASP A 198 -10.32 -14.90 -14.34
C ASP A 198 -10.17 -13.49 -13.77
N TYR A 199 -10.19 -12.46 -14.63
CA TYR A 199 -10.25 -11.06 -14.22
C TYR A 199 -11.51 -10.75 -13.39
N PHE A 200 -12.71 -11.05 -13.88
CA PHE A 200 -13.93 -10.74 -13.09
C PHE A 200 -14.00 -11.53 -11.78
N LYS A 201 -13.40 -12.72 -11.74
CA LYS A 201 -13.29 -13.53 -10.53
C LYS A 201 -12.34 -12.91 -9.51
N SER A 202 -11.22 -12.32 -9.92
CA SER A 202 -10.29 -11.64 -8.98
C SER A 202 -10.98 -10.48 -8.26
N TYR A 203 -11.86 -9.75 -8.94
CA TYR A 203 -12.65 -8.66 -8.36
C TYR A 203 -13.86 -9.10 -7.52
N SER A 204 -14.15 -10.40 -7.38
CA SER A 204 -15.24 -10.90 -6.53
C SER A 204 -14.87 -10.93 -5.03
N TYR A 205 -13.57 -10.89 -4.73
CA TYR A 205 -13.03 -11.05 -3.37
C TYR A 205 -12.97 -9.72 -2.60
N ASN A 206 -13.16 -9.77 -1.28
CA ASN A 206 -13.17 -8.56 -0.45
C ASN A 206 -11.81 -7.84 -0.41
N ALA A 207 -10.70 -8.59 -0.43
CA ALA A 207 -9.36 -8.05 -0.17
C ALA A 207 -8.93 -6.98 -1.18
N ILE A 208 -9.22 -7.17 -2.47
CA ILE A 208 -8.88 -6.17 -3.50
C ILE A 208 -9.67 -4.88 -3.28
N HIS A 209 -10.97 -4.99 -2.98
CA HIS A 209 -11.81 -3.82 -2.67
C HIS A 209 -11.40 -3.13 -1.37
N GLU A 210 -10.96 -3.88 -0.37
CA GLU A 210 -10.42 -3.33 0.87
C GLU A 210 -9.17 -2.50 0.60
N SER A 211 -8.22 -2.99 -0.20
CA SER A 211 -7.04 -2.21 -0.58
C SER A 211 -7.40 -0.93 -1.35
N MET A 212 -8.33 -1.02 -2.30
CA MET A 212 -8.80 0.12 -3.08
C MET A 212 -9.53 1.16 -2.21
N ILE A 213 -10.35 0.73 -1.25
CA ILE A 213 -11.10 1.64 -0.35
C ILE A 213 -10.16 2.27 0.69
N LYS A 214 -9.16 1.53 1.19
CA LYS A 214 -8.14 2.06 2.11
C LYS A 214 -7.19 3.04 1.45
N ASP A 215 -7.05 3.00 0.12
CA ASP A 215 -6.38 4.05 -0.63
C ASP A 215 -7.19 5.35 -0.54
N ARG A 216 -6.76 6.20 0.39
CA ARG A 216 -7.41 7.48 0.67
C ARG A 216 -7.20 8.47 -0.46
N ILE A 217 -6.01 8.53 -1.05
CA ILE A 217 -5.74 9.47 -2.16
C ILE A 217 -6.71 9.20 -3.31
N ARG A 218 -6.90 7.93 -3.66
CA ARG A 218 -7.91 7.51 -4.64
C ARG A 218 -9.32 7.90 -4.19
N THR A 219 -9.77 7.34 -3.07
CA THR A 219 -11.18 7.38 -2.68
C THR A 219 -11.63 8.79 -2.26
N ASP A 220 -10.78 9.54 -1.56
CA ASP A 220 -11.04 10.93 -1.17
C ASP A 220 -11.08 11.83 -2.40
N SER A 221 -10.21 11.66 -3.42
CA SER A 221 -10.26 12.50 -4.63
C SER A 221 -11.58 12.40 -5.39
N TYR A 222 -12.13 11.19 -5.56
CA TYR A 222 -13.47 11.03 -6.16
C TYR A 222 -14.56 11.64 -5.27
N ARG A 223 -14.52 11.35 -3.96
CA ARG A 223 -15.51 11.86 -3.01
C ARG A 223 -15.53 13.39 -3.02
N ASP A 224 -14.36 14.00 -2.91
CA ASP A 224 -14.18 15.44 -2.76
C ASP A 224 -14.62 16.14 -4.03
N PHE A 225 -14.26 15.64 -5.22
CA PHE A 225 -14.81 16.17 -6.47
C PHE A 225 -16.35 16.09 -6.50
N ILE A 226 -16.93 14.94 -6.13
CA ILE A 226 -18.39 14.76 -6.15
C ILE A 226 -19.10 15.65 -5.10
N TYR A 227 -18.49 15.86 -3.93
CA TYR A 227 -19.10 16.60 -2.80
C TYR A 227 -18.86 18.10 -2.83
N ASP A 228 -17.74 18.55 -3.38
CA ASP A 228 -17.42 19.97 -3.53
C ASP A 228 -18.18 20.57 -4.74
N HIS A 229 -18.57 19.73 -5.70
CA HIS A 229 -19.29 20.14 -6.92
C HIS A 229 -20.67 19.47 -7.04
N LYS A 230 -21.44 19.39 -5.95
CA LYS A 230 -22.78 18.77 -5.93
C LYS A 230 -23.74 19.32 -6.97
N ASP A 231 -23.58 20.58 -7.37
CA ASP A 231 -24.37 21.22 -8.42
C ASP A 231 -24.20 20.53 -9.79
N LEU A 232 -23.04 19.90 -10.05
CA LEU A 232 -22.80 19.11 -11.26
C LEU A 232 -23.53 17.76 -11.24
N PHE A 233 -23.89 17.25 -10.06
CA PHE A 233 -24.54 15.95 -9.87
C PHE A 233 -26.03 16.06 -9.55
N LYS A 234 -26.46 17.19 -8.97
CA LYS A 234 -27.83 17.39 -8.54
C LYS A 234 -28.81 17.26 -9.70
N ASP A 235 -29.85 16.45 -9.50
CA ASP A 235 -30.90 16.17 -10.48
C ASP A 235 -30.40 15.50 -11.79
N LYS A 236 -29.14 15.05 -11.84
CA LYS A 236 -28.51 14.39 -12.99
C LYS A 236 -28.67 12.88 -12.98
N VAL A 237 -28.55 12.27 -14.16
CA VAL A 237 -28.42 10.83 -14.33
C VAL A 237 -26.93 10.47 -14.47
N VAL A 238 -26.43 9.64 -13.56
CA VAL A 238 -25.03 9.25 -13.47
C VAL A 238 -24.86 7.78 -13.83
N LEU A 239 -23.83 7.45 -14.62
CA LEU A 239 -23.39 6.08 -14.88
C LEU A 239 -22.06 5.84 -14.15
N ASP A 240 -22.01 4.80 -13.33
CA ASP A 240 -20.81 4.30 -12.66
C ASP A 240 -20.35 3.00 -13.37
N VAL A 241 -19.28 3.08 -14.16
CA VAL A 241 -18.76 1.97 -14.97
C VAL A 241 -17.70 1.20 -14.17
N GLY A 242 -17.96 -0.07 -13.88
CA GLY A 242 -17.14 -0.88 -12.98
C GLY A 242 -17.34 -0.48 -11.52
N CYS A 243 -18.60 -0.44 -11.08
CA CYS A 243 -18.93 0.16 -9.80
C CYS A 243 -18.37 -0.58 -8.57
N GLY A 244 -17.90 -1.83 -8.72
CA GLY A 244 -17.33 -2.63 -7.65
C GLY A 244 -18.28 -2.74 -6.45
N THR A 245 -17.86 -2.21 -5.31
CA THR A 245 -18.66 -2.18 -4.06
C THR A 245 -19.80 -1.17 -4.06
N GLY A 246 -19.91 -0.33 -5.10
CA GLY A 246 -20.89 0.75 -5.23
C GLY A 246 -20.51 2.05 -4.51
N ILE A 247 -19.26 2.19 -4.03
CA ILE A 247 -18.84 3.36 -3.24
C ILE A 247 -18.98 4.69 -4.00
N LEU A 248 -18.55 4.75 -5.27
CA LEU A 248 -18.66 5.96 -6.09
C LEU A 248 -20.13 6.27 -6.40
N SER A 249 -20.91 5.24 -6.73
CA SER A 249 -22.36 5.35 -6.88
C SER A 249 -23.05 5.96 -5.66
N MET A 250 -22.65 5.56 -4.45
CA MET A 250 -23.20 6.11 -3.21
C MET A 250 -22.77 7.56 -2.97
N PHE A 251 -21.55 7.96 -3.36
CA PHE A 251 -21.16 9.37 -3.35
C PHE A 251 -22.04 10.19 -4.29
N CYS A 252 -22.24 9.75 -5.53
CA CYS A 252 -23.10 10.44 -6.50
C CYS A 252 -24.55 10.58 -6.01
N ALA A 253 -25.10 9.52 -5.42
CA ALA A 253 -26.46 9.56 -4.85
C ALA A 253 -26.56 10.58 -3.70
N LYS A 254 -25.57 10.61 -2.78
CA LYS A 254 -25.51 11.59 -1.69
C LYS A 254 -25.26 13.03 -2.17
N ALA A 255 -24.65 13.21 -3.35
CA ALA A 255 -24.49 14.51 -3.99
C ALA A 255 -25.79 15.04 -4.62
N GLY A 256 -26.86 14.25 -4.67
CA GLY A 256 -28.17 14.66 -5.15
C GLY A 256 -28.49 14.19 -6.57
N ALA A 257 -27.76 13.20 -7.10
CA ALA A 257 -28.10 12.56 -8.37
C ALA A 257 -29.55 12.05 -8.36
N LYS A 258 -30.25 12.29 -9.47
CA LYS A 258 -31.64 11.83 -9.68
C LYS A 258 -31.71 10.31 -9.84
N LEU A 259 -30.71 9.75 -10.52
CA LEU A 259 -30.57 8.32 -10.78
C LEU A 259 -29.09 8.02 -10.94
N VAL A 260 -28.61 6.96 -10.30
CA VAL A 260 -27.28 6.40 -10.51
C VAL A 260 -27.42 5.00 -11.05
N ILE A 261 -26.77 4.70 -12.16
CA ILE A 261 -26.75 3.37 -12.79
C ILE A 261 -25.37 2.79 -12.53
N ALA A 262 -25.29 1.79 -11.67
CA ALA A 262 -24.05 1.17 -11.23
C ALA A 262 -23.87 -0.15 -11.99
N VAL A 263 -22.86 -0.25 -12.86
CA VAL A 263 -22.65 -1.44 -13.71
C VAL A 263 -21.39 -2.16 -13.28
N ASP A 264 -21.50 -3.46 -13.01
CA ASP A 264 -20.34 -4.33 -12.80
C ASP A 264 -20.66 -5.76 -13.26
N ASN A 265 -19.68 -6.46 -13.81
CA ASN A 265 -19.87 -7.83 -14.27
C ASN A 265 -19.52 -8.88 -13.21
N SER A 266 -18.70 -8.52 -12.22
CA SER A 266 -18.27 -9.41 -11.13
C SER A 266 -19.40 -9.66 -10.13
N ASP A 267 -19.31 -10.78 -9.38
CA ASP A 267 -20.23 -11.13 -8.31
C ASP A 267 -20.27 -10.09 -7.18
N ILE A 268 -19.29 -9.19 -7.11
CA ILE A 268 -19.28 -8.07 -6.16
C ILE A 268 -20.53 -7.18 -6.27
N ILE A 269 -21.18 -7.15 -7.44
CA ILE A 269 -22.41 -6.38 -7.68
C ILE A 269 -23.53 -6.74 -6.70
N ASP A 270 -23.57 -7.98 -6.20
CA ASP A 270 -24.57 -8.39 -5.20
C ASP A 270 -24.29 -7.75 -3.83
N LYS A 271 -23.01 -7.59 -3.46
CA LYS A 271 -22.61 -6.81 -2.28
C LYS A 271 -22.85 -5.31 -2.50
N ALA A 272 -22.66 -4.80 -3.72
CA ALA A 272 -22.99 -3.42 -4.04
C ALA A 272 -24.48 -3.12 -3.83
N ARG A 273 -25.37 -4.02 -4.27
CA ARG A 273 -26.82 -3.94 -4.01
C ARG A 273 -27.13 -3.91 -2.52
N GLU A 274 -26.51 -4.79 -1.75
CA GLU A 274 -26.68 -4.85 -0.29
C GLU A 274 -26.17 -3.57 0.38
N ASN A 275 -25.00 -3.08 0.00
CA ASN A 275 -24.43 -1.82 0.50
C ASN A 275 -25.37 -0.64 0.23
N VAL A 276 -25.86 -0.52 -1.00
CA VAL A 276 -26.83 0.50 -1.42
C VAL A 276 -28.10 0.42 -0.56
N PHE A 277 -28.64 -0.79 -0.35
CA PHE A 277 -29.84 -1.00 0.45
C PHE A 277 -29.63 -0.63 1.93
N ARG A 278 -28.52 -1.07 2.54
CA ARG A 278 -28.15 -0.76 3.93
C ARG A 278 -28.02 0.74 4.19
N ASN A 279 -27.65 1.51 3.16
CA ASN A 279 -27.51 2.96 3.24
C ASN A 279 -28.77 3.72 2.82
N GLY A 280 -29.88 3.03 2.52
CA GLY A 280 -31.16 3.65 2.15
C GLY A 280 -31.15 4.33 0.78
N LEU A 281 -30.25 3.91 -0.13
CA LEU A 281 -30.03 4.55 -1.44
C LEU A 281 -30.65 3.79 -2.62
N GLN A 282 -31.37 2.70 -2.37
CA GLN A 282 -31.95 1.80 -3.38
C GLN A 282 -32.99 2.46 -4.30
N SER A 283 -33.58 3.58 -3.89
CA SER A 283 -34.50 4.35 -4.74
C SER A 283 -33.78 5.19 -5.80
N ILE A 284 -32.48 5.45 -5.60
CA ILE A 284 -31.64 6.31 -6.45
C ILE A 284 -30.63 5.48 -7.24
N VAL A 285 -29.97 4.50 -6.60
CA VAL A 285 -28.92 3.69 -7.22
C VAL A 285 -29.50 2.37 -7.74
N LYS A 286 -29.30 2.09 -9.04
CA LYS A 286 -29.70 0.85 -9.71
C LYS A 286 -28.47 0.07 -10.14
N CYS A 287 -28.24 -1.08 -9.51
CA CYS A 287 -27.12 -1.97 -9.83
C CYS A 287 -27.48 -2.95 -10.96
N LEU A 288 -26.75 -2.90 -12.07
CA LEU A 288 -26.88 -3.80 -13.21
C LEU A 288 -25.69 -4.74 -13.26
N ARG A 289 -25.97 -6.05 -13.34
CA ARG A 289 -24.94 -7.07 -13.51
C ARG A 289 -24.68 -7.29 -15.00
N GLY A 290 -23.44 -7.15 -15.43
CA GLY A 290 -23.02 -7.43 -16.80
C GLY A 290 -21.88 -6.55 -17.29
N LYS A 291 -21.33 -6.87 -18.46
CA LYS A 291 -20.39 -6.00 -19.19
C LYS A 291 -21.11 -4.76 -19.72
N ILE A 292 -20.48 -3.58 -19.68
CA ILE A 292 -21.12 -2.33 -20.09
C ILE A 292 -21.57 -2.34 -21.56
N GLU A 293 -20.90 -3.16 -22.37
CA GLU A 293 -21.19 -3.40 -23.78
C GLU A 293 -22.46 -4.22 -24.02
N GLU A 294 -22.89 -5.00 -23.02
CA GLU A 294 -23.95 -6.00 -23.12
C GLU A 294 -25.19 -5.64 -22.29
N VAL A 295 -25.08 -4.76 -21.29
CA VAL A 295 -26.19 -4.38 -20.42
C VAL A 295 -27.24 -3.54 -21.16
N ASN A 296 -28.51 -3.78 -20.82
CA ASN A 296 -29.62 -2.97 -21.27
C ASN A 296 -29.78 -1.75 -20.34
N MET A 297 -29.38 -0.59 -20.83
CA MET A 297 -29.50 0.66 -20.08
C MET A 297 -30.96 1.10 -19.92
N PRO A 298 -31.39 1.53 -18.73
CA PRO A 298 -32.76 1.97 -18.48
C PRO A 298 -33.09 3.35 -19.07
N VAL A 299 -32.07 4.05 -19.57
CA VAL A 299 -32.15 5.38 -20.20
C VAL A 299 -31.26 5.39 -21.44
N PRO A 300 -31.58 6.21 -22.46
CA PRO A 300 -30.76 6.29 -23.67
C PRO A 300 -29.45 7.05 -23.45
N GLN A 301 -29.43 8.03 -22.55
CA GLN A 301 -28.27 8.88 -22.27
C GLN A 301 -28.15 9.19 -20.77
N VAL A 302 -26.92 9.52 -20.36
CA VAL A 302 -26.54 9.95 -19.01
C VAL A 302 -25.82 11.30 -19.06
N ASP A 303 -25.93 12.08 -17.99
CA ASP A 303 -25.30 13.40 -17.87
C ASP A 303 -23.83 13.30 -17.42
N VAL A 304 -23.51 12.30 -16.60
CA VAL A 304 -22.17 12.13 -16.02
C VAL A 304 -21.78 10.66 -16.08
N ILE A 305 -20.55 10.37 -16.51
CA ILE A 305 -19.91 9.07 -16.32
C ILE A 305 -18.84 9.22 -15.26
N VAL A 306 -18.96 8.43 -14.20
CA VAL A 306 -17.93 8.24 -13.18
C VAL A 306 -17.35 6.84 -13.38
N SER A 307 -16.03 6.71 -13.38
CA SER A 307 -15.41 5.40 -13.43
C SER A 307 -14.00 5.47 -12.88
N GLU A 308 -13.67 4.51 -12.03
CA GLU A 308 -12.29 4.23 -11.65
C GLU A 308 -11.83 3.04 -12.48
N TRP A 309 -11.07 3.33 -13.53
CA TRP A 309 -10.68 2.40 -14.58
C TRP A 309 -9.17 2.19 -14.65
N MET A 310 -8.41 2.90 -13.82
CA MET A 310 -6.97 3.02 -13.98
C MET A 310 -6.30 1.74 -13.49
N GLY A 311 -5.50 1.12 -14.35
CA GLY A 311 -4.64 -0.01 -13.98
C GLY A 311 -3.24 0.43 -13.56
N TYR A 312 -2.39 -0.53 -13.19
CA TYR A 312 -0.94 -0.30 -13.10
C TYR A 312 -0.42 0.25 -14.44
N CYS A 313 0.57 1.15 -14.39
CA CYS A 313 1.02 1.88 -15.59
C CYS A 313 -0.13 2.52 -16.39
N LEU A 314 -1.21 2.93 -15.70
CA LEU A 314 -2.48 3.47 -16.19
C LEU A 314 -3.34 2.54 -17.05
N LEU A 315 -2.74 1.82 -18.00
CA LEU A 315 -3.45 1.12 -19.08
C LEU A 315 -3.46 -0.42 -18.94
N TYR A 316 -2.89 -0.97 -17.86
CA TYR A 316 -3.04 -2.40 -17.55
C TYR A 316 -4.51 -2.77 -17.32
N GLU A 317 -4.87 -4.02 -17.59
CA GLU A 317 -6.23 -4.58 -17.55
C GLU A 317 -7.24 -4.02 -18.58
N SER A 318 -6.86 -3.01 -19.37
CA SER A 318 -7.61 -2.47 -20.52
C SER A 318 -9.05 -2.04 -20.22
N MET A 319 -9.36 -1.60 -18.99
CA MET A 319 -10.73 -1.18 -18.63
C MET A 319 -11.15 0.14 -19.29
N LEU A 320 -10.19 0.98 -19.71
CA LEU A 320 -10.49 2.25 -20.38
C LEU A 320 -11.32 2.06 -21.65
N ASP A 321 -11.12 0.98 -22.41
CA ASP A 321 -11.92 0.65 -23.60
C ASP A 321 -13.43 0.62 -23.29
N SER A 322 -13.82 -0.02 -22.19
CA SER A 322 -15.21 -0.10 -21.72
C SER A 322 -15.76 1.28 -21.30
N VAL A 323 -14.91 2.13 -20.73
CA VAL A 323 -15.30 3.51 -20.37
C VAL A 323 -15.49 4.37 -21.62
N LEU A 324 -14.61 4.24 -22.61
CA LEU A 324 -14.75 4.95 -23.90
C LEU A 324 -15.98 4.46 -24.66
N TYR A 325 -16.27 3.15 -24.64
CA TYR A 325 -17.52 2.61 -25.18
C TYR A 325 -18.75 3.24 -24.50
N ALA A 326 -18.74 3.30 -23.17
CA ALA A 326 -19.84 3.88 -22.40
C ALA A 326 -20.03 5.37 -22.72
N ARG A 327 -18.93 6.12 -22.85
CA ARG A 327 -18.94 7.53 -23.27
C ARG A 327 -19.60 7.68 -24.65
N ASP A 328 -19.10 6.96 -25.65
CA ASP A 328 -19.53 7.13 -27.04
C ASP A 328 -21.00 6.74 -27.24
N LYS A 329 -21.47 5.76 -26.47
CA LYS A 329 -22.83 5.23 -26.58
C LYS A 329 -23.85 5.94 -25.71
N TYR A 330 -23.47 6.31 -24.48
CA TYR A 330 -24.43 6.74 -23.45
C TYR A 330 -24.21 8.16 -22.94
N LEU A 331 -23.04 8.78 -23.08
CA LEU A 331 -22.85 10.14 -22.58
C LEU A 331 -23.62 11.15 -23.44
N ALA A 332 -24.33 12.08 -22.79
CA ALA A 332 -24.93 13.21 -23.48
C ALA A 332 -23.86 14.11 -24.15
N PRO A 333 -24.19 14.87 -25.21
CA PRO A 333 -23.21 15.74 -25.88
C PRO A 333 -22.51 16.76 -24.96
N ASP A 334 -23.19 17.24 -23.93
CA ASP A 334 -22.69 18.15 -22.89
C ASP A 334 -22.32 17.42 -21.58
N GLY A 335 -22.29 16.09 -21.61
CA GLY A 335 -22.01 15.28 -20.44
C GLY A 335 -20.56 15.35 -19.97
N LEU A 336 -20.36 14.98 -18.70
CA LEU A 336 -19.09 15.07 -18.00
C LEU A 336 -18.45 13.70 -17.76
N MET A 337 -17.14 13.60 -18.00
CA MET A 337 -16.31 12.47 -17.60
C MET A 337 -15.63 12.74 -16.26
N VAL A 338 -15.69 11.79 -15.34
CA VAL A 338 -15.11 11.87 -13.99
C VAL A 338 -14.28 10.60 -13.71
N PRO A 339 -12.93 10.69 -13.68
CA PRO A 339 -12.10 11.87 -13.95
C PRO A 339 -12.18 12.31 -15.42
N SER A 340 -11.62 13.47 -15.75
CA SER A 340 -11.68 14.01 -17.11
C SER A 340 -10.37 13.88 -17.88
N HIS A 341 -9.23 13.88 -17.18
CA HIS A 341 -7.92 13.77 -17.81
C HIS A 341 -7.00 12.82 -17.06
N ALA A 342 -6.14 12.14 -17.80
CA ALA A 342 -5.04 11.33 -17.28
C ALA A 342 -3.75 11.64 -18.04
N THR A 343 -2.63 11.75 -17.33
CA THR A 343 -1.31 12.02 -17.93
C THR A 343 -0.31 10.98 -17.46
N LEU A 344 0.30 10.25 -18.38
CA LEU A 344 1.42 9.35 -18.08
C LEU A 344 2.75 10.11 -18.11
N ARG A 345 3.60 9.80 -17.13
CA ARG A 345 4.92 10.39 -16.98
C ARG A 345 6.00 9.32 -16.88
N ILE A 346 7.19 9.67 -17.36
CA ILE A 346 8.39 8.84 -17.27
C ILE A 346 9.54 9.63 -16.65
N ALA A 347 10.33 9.00 -15.80
CA ALA A 347 11.63 9.52 -15.34
C ALA A 347 12.69 8.42 -15.35
N PRO A 348 13.98 8.78 -15.50
CA PRO A 348 15.07 7.82 -15.41
C PRO A 348 15.30 7.42 -13.95
N LEU A 349 15.53 6.13 -13.73
CA LEU A 349 15.86 5.52 -12.44
C LEU A 349 17.38 5.32 -12.34
N ALA A 350 17.93 5.66 -11.19
CA ALA A 350 19.25 5.25 -10.75
C ALA A 350 19.14 4.85 -9.27
N ASP A 351 18.77 3.60 -9.05
CA ASP A 351 18.66 2.96 -7.75
C ASP A 351 19.54 1.70 -7.69
N SER A 352 20.67 1.85 -7.00
CA SER A 352 21.61 0.76 -6.78
C SER A 352 21.08 -0.31 -5.84
N ASP A 353 20.16 0.03 -4.93
CA ASP A 353 19.67 -0.85 -3.87
C ASP A 353 18.57 -1.78 -4.40
N LEU A 354 17.72 -1.28 -5.32
CA LEU A 354 16.77 -2.15 -6.03
C LEU A 354 17.51 -3.22 -6.83
N LYS A 355 18.54 -2.84 -7.58
CA LYS A 355 19.32 -3.82 -8.34
C LYS A 355 19.96 -4.85 -7.42
N ALA A 356 20.53 -4.41 -6.29
CA ALA A 356 21.14 -5.31 -5.32
C ALA A 356 20.13 -6.31 -4.74
N SER A 357 18.95 -5.83 -4.33
CA SER A 357 17.91 -6.65 -3.68
C SER A 357 17.12 -7.53 -4.64
N HIS A 358 16.84 -7.08 -5.86
CA HIS A 358 16.04 -7.85 -6.84
C HIS A 358 16.86 -8.69 -7.81
N ILE A 359 18.08 -8.25 -8.16
CA ILE A 359 18.88 -8.90 -9.21
C ILE A 359 20.11 -9.58 -8.61
N ASP A 360 20.96 -8.84 -7.91
CA ASP A 360 22.23 -9.39 -7.41
C ASP A 360 22.02 -10.39 -6.26
N PHE A 361 20.92 -10.29 -5.50
CA PHE A 361 20.51 -11.29 -4.50
C PHE A 361 20.55 -12.72 -5.04
N TRP A 362 20.02 -12.95 -6.25
CA TRP A 362 19.96 -14.29 -6.84
C TRP A 362 21.31 -14.86 -7.24
N ARG A 363 22.36 -14.03 -7.33
CA ARG A 363 23.70 -14.47 -7.70
C ARG A 363 24.46 -15.08 -6.52
N ASP A 364 24.04 -14.78 -5.29
CA ASP A 364 24.62 -15.35 -4.06
C ASP A 364 23.56 -15.44 -2.96
N VAL A 365 22.71 -16.46 -3.05
CA VAL A 365 21.70 -16.77 -2.04
C VAL A 365 22.31 -17.74 -1.04
N TYR A 366 22.86 -17.22 0.06
CA TYR A 366 23.54 -18.01 1.11
C TYR A 366 24.70 -18.90 0.59
N GLY A 367 25.48 -18.40 -0.37
CA GLY A 367 26.59 -19.13 -1.00
C GLY A 367 26.21 -19.92 -2.25
N PHE A 368 24.94 -19.86 -2.68
CA PHE A 368 24.44 -20.56 -3.86
C PHE A 368 24.11 -19.59 -5.01
N ASP A 369 24.62 -19.86 -6.19
CA ASP A 369 24.22 -19.18 -7.42
C ASP A 369 22.84 -19.69 -7.86
N MET A 370 21.84 -18.82 -7.73
CA MET A 370 20.45 -19.04 -8.13
C MET A 370 20.04 -18.13 -9.29
N ALA A 371 20.98 -17.71 -10.15
CA ALA A 371 20.69 -16.82 -11.28
C ALA A 371 19.63 -17.38 -12.26
N ALA A 372 19.32 -18.67 -12.22
CA ALA A 372 18.18 -19.26 -12.93
C ALA A 372 16.83 -18.62 -12.53
N MET A 373 16.72 -18.08 -11.31
CA MET A 373 15.52 -17.37 -10.83
C MET A 373 15.36 -15.97 -11.44
N LEU A 374 16.40 -15.47 -12.12
CA LEU A 374 16.34 -14.22 -12.91
C LEU A 374 15.75 -14.43 -14.30
N GLU A 375 15.32 -15.65 -14.65
CA GLU A 375 14.65 -15.92 -15.93
C GLU A 375 13.48 -14.95 -16.09
N ARG A 376 13.59 -14.06 -17.10
CA ARG A 376 12.61 -13.01 -17.43
C ARG A 376 12.41 -11.91 -16.38
N ALA A 377 13.22 -11.84 -15.32
CA ALA A 377 13.12 -10.80 -14.29
C ALA A 377 13.28 -9.37 -14.86
N HIS A 378 14.07 -9.21 -15.93
CA HIS A 378 14.24 -7.93 -16.64
C HIS A 378 13.22 -7.69 -17.75
N GLU A 379 12.38 -8.69 -18.06
CA GLU A 379 11.27 -8.58 -19.00
C GLU A 379 9.97 -8.19 -18.30
N GLU A 380 9.91 -8.18 -16.98
CA GLU A 380 8.69 -7.87 -16.22
C GLU A 380 8.73 -6.45 -15.67
N VAL A 381 7.55 -5.81 -15.63
CA VAL A 381 7.38 -4.52 -14.97
C VAL A 381 7.28 -4.76 -13.47
N VAL A 382 8.18 -4.16 -12.69
CA VAL A 382 8.14 -4.23 -11.22
C VAL A 382 7.23 -3.12 -10.70
N VAL A 383 6.17 -3.48 -9.98
CA VAL A 383 5.27 -2.51 -9.33
C VAL A 383 5.70 -2.33 -7.89
N ARG A 384 6.24 -1.15 -7.56
CA ARG A 384 6.64 -0.80 -6.19
C ARG A 384 6.56 0.71 -5.96
N VAL A 385 6.64 1.11 -4.69
CA VAL A 385 6.84 2.52 -4.34
C VAL A 385 8.31 2.90 -4.60
N THR A 386 8.51 4.01 -5.30
CA THR A 386 9.81 4.62 -5.64
C THR A 386 9.98 5.91 -4.81
N ASP A 387 11.16 6.12 -4.22
CA ASP A 387 11.51 7.40 -3.56
C ASP A 387 11.96 8.43 -4.62
N GLU A 388 11.62 9.71 -4.43
CA GLU A 388 12.09 10.78 -5.32
C GLU A 388 13.61 10.86 -5.45
N LYS A 389 14.36 10.39 -4.44
CA LYS A 389 15.82 10.33 -4.41
C LYS A 389 16.40 9.28 -5.37
N GLU A 390 15.59 8.36 -5.88
CA GLU A 390 15.99 7.35 -6.86
C GLU A 390 15.90 7.89 -8.30
N LEU A 391 15.31 9.07 -8.50
CA LEU A 391 15.06 9.63 -9.82
C LEU A 391 16.26 10.45 -10.33
N ALA A 392 16.91 9.92 -11.36
CA ALA A 392 18.11 10.49 -11.96
C ALA A 392 17.88 11.72 -12.85
N GLY A 393 16.62 12.15 -13.00
CA GLY A 393 16.21 13.21 -13.90
C GLY A 393 14.83 13.76 -13.54
N ASP A 394 14.39 14.76 -14.29
CA ASP A 394 13.02 15.27 -14.19
C ASP A 394 12.04 14.39 -14.97
N SER A 395 10.80 14.35 -14.52
CA SER A 395 9.74 13.63 -15.22
C SER A 395 9.36 14.29 -16.55
N TYR A 396 8.97 13.49 -17.53
CA TYR A 396 8.45 13.95 -18.82
C TYR A 396 7.03 13.41 -19.06
N PRO A 397 6.03 14.28 -19.35
CA PRO A 397 4.69 13.84 -19.72
C PRO A 397 4.70 13.33 -21.15
N PHE A 398 4.61 12.01 -21.34
CA PHE A 398 4.72 11.41 -22.68
C PHE A 398 3.37 11.11 -23.33
N LEU A 399 2.31 10.93 -22.55
CA LEU A 399 0.95 10.74 -23.03
C LEU A 399 -0.03 11.53 -22.17
N GLU A 400 -0.94 12.23 -22.83
CA GLU A 400 -2.05 12.95 -22.21
C GLU A 400 -3.35 12.44 -22.84
N LEU A 401 -4.30 12.06 -22.00
CA LEU A 401 -5.61 11.55 -22.37
C LEU A 401 -6.67 12.51 -21.87
N ASP A 402 -7.38 13.17 -22.78
CA ASP A 402 -8.66 13.84 -22.49
C ASP A 402 -9.78 12.84 -22.72
N LEU A 403 -10.40 12.38 -21.64
CA LEU A 403 -11.38 11.31 -21.70
C LEU A 403 -12.66 11.70 -22.46
N HIS A 404 -12.88 12.98 -22.79
CA HIS A 404 -13.98 13.39 -23.65
C HIS A 404 -13.70 13.19 -25.15
N THR A 405 -12.43 12.99 -25.54
CA THR A 405 -12.01 12.96 -26.95
C THR A 405 -11.11 11.78 -27.33
N THR A 406 -10.38 11.19 -26.39
CA THR A 406 -9.52 10.01 -26.59
C THR A 406 -10.28 8.86 -27.23
N THR A 407 -9.67 8.17 -28.19
CA THR A 407 -10.22 6.94 -28.79
C THR A 407 -9.44 5.70 -28.39
N VAL A 408 -9.98 4.51 -28.67
CA VAL A 408 -9.31 3.24 -28.37
C VAL A 408 -7.98 3.11 -29.15
N GLU A 409 -7.90 3.68 -30.34
CA GLU A 409 -6.68 3.70 -31.16
C GLU A 409 -5.56 4.52 -30.51
N ASP A 410 -5.89 5.54 -29.71
CA ASP A 410 -4.91 6.37 -29.01
C ASP A 410 -4.19 5.61 -27.87
N LEU A 411 -4.73 4.45 -27.44
CA LEU A 411 -4.19 3.66 -26.33
C LEU A 411 -3.03 2.73 -26.73
N THR A 412 -2.76 2.62 -28.05
CA THR A 412 -1.57 1.97 -28.59
C THR A 412 -0.73 3.01 -29.31
N PHE A 413 0.42 3.38 -28.74
CA PHE A 413 1.16 4.56 -29.19
C PHE A 413 2.67 4.38 -29.07
N THR A 414 3.40 5.27 -29.75
CA THR A 414 4.81 5.55 -29.52
C THR A 414 4.97 7.05 -29.34
N LYS A 415 5.57 7.48 -28.23
CA LYS A 415 5.70 8.89 -27.86
C LYS A 415 7.14 9.22 -27.46
N PRO A 416 7.67 10.39 -27.87
CA PRO A 416 9.01 10.79 -27.48
C PRO A 416 9.03 11.24 -26.01
N PHE A 417 10.17 11.07 -25.36
CA PHE A 417 10.47 11.71 -24.10
C PHE A 417 11.88 12.30 -24.10
N LYS A 418 12.09 13.29 -23.22
CA LYS A 418 13.41 13.82 -22.95
C LYS A 418 13.51 14.30 -21.51
N THR A 419 14.68 14.19 -20.93
CA THR A 419 14.95 14.63 -19.57
C THR A 419 16.40 15.09 -19.44
N THR A 420 16.67 15.88 -18.41
CA THR A 420 18.03 16.33 -18.08
C THR A 420 18.52 15.56 -16.88
N TRP A 421 19.73 15.02 -16.97
CA TRP A 421 20.34 14.23 -15.90
C TRP A 421 20.70 15.11 -14.70
N LYS A 422 20.32 14.65 -13.50
CA LYS A 422 20.57 15.32 -12.22
C LYS A 422 21.98 15.03 -11.69
N GLU A 423 22.44 15.87 -10.77
CA GLU A 423 23.66 15.62 -10.02
C GLU A 423 23.47 14.47 -9.01
N GLY A 424 24.53 13.74 -8.69
CA GLY A 424 24.52 12.63 -7.73
C GLY A 424 24.36 11.24 -8.34
N PHE A 425 23.85 11.13 -9.57
CA PHE A 425 23.60 9.85 -10.24
C PHE A 425 24.65 9.55 -11.31
N ARG A 426 25.02 8.28 -11.45
CA ARG A 426 26.08 7.86 -12.38
C ARG A 426 25.60 7.01 -13.53
N VAL A 427 24.73 6.04 -13.27
CA VAL A 427 24.32 5.00 -14.23
C VAL A 427 22.80 5.01 -14.36
N LEU A 428 22.30 4.86 -15.58
CA LEU A 428 20.89 4.62 -15.86
C LEU A 428 20.57 3.14 -15.60
N GLU A 429 19.80 2.88 -14.56
CA GLU A 429 19.43 1.52 -14.13
C GLU A 429 18.03 1.11 -14.60
N GLY A 430 17.19 2.09 -14.92
CA GLY A 430 15.87 1.83 -15.46
C GLY A 430 15.06 3.08 -15.73
N PHE A 431 13.76 2.89 -15.89
CA PHE A 431 12.78 3.98 -15.98
C PHE A 431 11.64 3.73 -15.00
N VAL A 432 11.08 4.81 -14.48
CA VAL A 432 9.88 4.78 -13.64
C VAL A 432 8.74 5.42 -14.41
N VAL A 433 7.59 4.76 -14.43
CA VAL A 433 6.36 5.25 -15.05
C VAL A 433 5.25 5.34 -14.01
N TRP A 434 4.52 6.46 -14.06
CA TRP A 434 3.36 6.72 -13.21
C TRP A 434 2.38 7.65 -13.94
N PHE A 435 1.27 8.00 -13.29
CA PHE A 435 0.27 8.87 -13.88
C PHE A 435 -0.30 9.91 -12.93
N ASP A 436 -0.79 11.00 -13.51
CA ASP A 436 -1.56 12.05 -12.85
C ASP A 436 -3.01 11.98 -13.32
N ILE A 437 -3.97 12.20 -12.42
CA ILE A 437 -5.41 12.25 -12.70
C ILE A 437 -5.94 13.64 -12.33
N ILE A 438 -6.74 14.22 -13.23
CA ILE A 438 -7.35 15.54 -13.04
C ILE A 438 -8.87 15.43 -13.24
N PHE A 439 -9.60 16.10 -12.35
CA PHE A 439 -11.06 16.21 -12.37
C PHE A 439 -11.44 17.63 -12.78
N ALA A 440 -11.82 17.80 -14.04
CA ALA A 440 -12.31 19.07 -14.57
C ALA A 440 -13.81 19.23 -14.29
N GLU A 441 -14.25 20.45 -14.01
CA GLU A 441 -15.66 20.76 -13.70
C GLU A 441 -16.53 20.90 -14.97
N ALA A 442 -15.90 20.93 -16.14
CA ALA A 442 -16.57 21.03 -17.43
C ALA A 442 -15.79 20.27 -18.51
N ARG A 443 -16.49 19.92 -19.60
CA ARG A 443 -15.90 19.29 -20.79
C ARG A 443 -14.71 20.08 -21.37
N THR A 444 -14.78 21.41 -21.28
CA THR A 444 -13.67 22.28 -21.66
C THR A 444 -13.39 23.23 -20.50
N ASP A 445 -12.36 22.91 -19.73
CA ASP A 445 -11.92 23.72 -18.61
C ASP A 445 -10.58 24.38 -18.94
N GLY A 446 -10.59 25.70 -19.13
CA GLY A 446 -9.40 26.47 -19.50
C GLY A 446 -8.29 26.47 -18.44
N ARG A 447 -8.53 25.93 -17.24
CA ARG A 447 -7.51 25.74 -16.21
C ARG A 447 -6.58 24.57 -16.55
N VAL A 448 -7.11 23.50 -17.15
CA VAL A 448 -6.35 22.31 -17.55
C VAL A 448 -5.48 22.68 -18.76
N LYS A 449 -4.18 22.41 -18.65
CA LYS A 449 -3.21 22.69 -19.71
C LYS A 449 -2.40 21.44 -20.02
N PRO A 450 -1.92 21.30 -21.27
CA PRO A 450 -0.99 20.21 -21.61
C PRO A 450 0.25 20.20 -20.71
N GLY A 451 0.70 19.01 -20.34
CA GLY A 451 1.87 18.72 -19.51
C GLY A 451 1.69 18.96 -18.01
N MET A 452 0.54 19.47 -17.59
CA MET A 452 0.23 19.82 -16.21
C MET A 452 0.35 18.62 -15.26
N THR A 453 1.01 18.84 -14.14
CA THR A 453 1.08 17.89 -13.03
C THR A 453 -0.17 17.97 -12.16
N ALA A 454 -0.45 16.92 -11.40
CA ALA A 454 -1.53 16.96 -10.40
C ALA A 454 -1.33 18.08 -9.36
N ALA A 455 -0.09 18.39 -8.99
CA ALA A 455 0.22 19.48 -8.06
C ALA A 455 -0.16 20.86 -8.64
N GLU A 456 0.23 21.14 -9.89
CA GLU A 456 -0.16 22.37 -10.59
C GLU A 456 -1.68 22.49 -10.81
N ALA A 457 -2.36 21.36 -11.02
CA ALA A 457 -3.83 21.34 -11.11
C ALA A 457 -4.47 21.74 -9.77
N LYS A 458 -3.96 21.21 -8.64
CA LYS A 458 -4.41 21.59 -7.29
C LYS A 458 -4.20 23.09 -7.01
N GLU A 459 -3.06 23.66 -7.41
CA GLU A 459 -2.79 25.10 -7.27
C GLU A 459 -3.81 25.98 -8.02
N LYS A 460 -4.41 25.45 -9.08
CA LYS A 460 -5.48 26.11 -9.85
C LYS A 460 -6.89 25.84 -9.31
N GLY A 461 -7.00 25.17 -8.17
CA GLY A 461 -8.27 24.83 -7.54
C GLY A 461 -9.02 23.68 -8.22
N LEU A 462 -8.32 22.81 -8.97
CA LEU A 462 -8.90 21.56 -9.47
C LEU A 462 -8.62 20.43 -8.48
N ILE A 463 -9.55 19.48 -8.38
CA ILE A 463 -9.27 18.21 -7.73
C ILE A 463 -8.39 17.37 -8.67
N ALA A 464 -7.31 16.82 -8.13
CA ALA A 464 -6.35 16.00 -8.87
C ALA A 464 -5.57 15.13 -7.89
N PHE A 465 -4.97 14.05 -8.38
CA PHE A 465 -3.97 13.29 -7.63
C PHE A 465 -2.89 12.74 -8.55
N SER A 466 -1.74 12.42 -7.97
CA SER A 466 -0.64 11.76 -8.66
C SER A 466 -0.42 10.39 -8.05
N THR A 467 0.04 9.45 -8.85
CA THR A 467 0.66 8.21 -8.38
C THR A 467 2.18 8.30 -8.43
N GLY A 468 2.75 9.50 -8.57
CA GLY A 468 4.19 9.68 -8.73
C GLY A 468 4.98 9.67 -7.42
N PRO A 469 6.31 9.52 -7.51
CA PRO A 469 7.22 9.51 -6.35
C PRO A 469 7.22 10.78 -5.49
N TYR A 470 6.69 11.88 -6.03
CA TYR A 470 6.58 13.18 -5.35
C TYR A 470 5.32 13.33 -4.48
N SER A 471 4.52 12.26 -4.36
CA SER A 471 3.24 12.26 -3.66
C SER A 471 3.10 11.05 -2.72
N GLU A 472 2.12 11.11 -1.82
CA GLU A 472 1.78 9.99 -0.95
C GLU A 472 1.46 8.73 -1.78
N ALA A 473 1.95 7.58 -1.32
CA ALA A 473 1.80 6.33 -2.05
C ALA A 473 0.33 5.92 -2.21
N THR A 474 -0.03 5.53 -3.43
CA THR A 474 -1.32 4.94 -3.76
C THR A 474 -1.18 3.43 -3.94
N HIS A 475 -2.29 2.70 -4.03
CA HIS A 475 -2.24 1.27 -4.28
C HIS A 475 -1.68 0.90 -5.67
N TRP A 476 -1.71 1.84 -6.62
CA TRP A 476 -1.09 1.67 -7.95
C TRP A 476 0.43 1.73 -7.90
N GLN A 477 0.99 2.42 -6.91
CA GLN A 477 2.43 2.64 -6.79
C GLN A 477 3.02 3.16 -8.13
N GLN A 478 4.20 2.70 -8.52
CA GLN A 478 4.83 3.05 -9.80
C GLN A 478 5.30 1.81 -10.55
N GLY A 479 5.32 1.87 -11.88
CA GLY A 479 5.87 0.81 -12.72
C GLY A 479 7.34 1.05 -13.01
N ILE A 480 8.20 0.12 -12.64
CA ILE A 480 9.64 0.17 -12.83
C ILE A 480 10.06 -0.75 -13.96
N LEU A 481 10.84 -0.18 -14.88
CA LEU A 481 11.37 -0.80 -16.08
C LEU A 481 12.89 -0.96 -15.92
N LEU A 482 13.32 -2.03 -15.25
CA LEU A 482 14.73 -2.31 -14.98
C LEU A 482 15.48 -2.71 -16.26
N ILE A 483 16.60 -2.04 -16.55
CA ILE A 483 17.45 -2.38 -17.68
C ILE A 483 18.27 -3.64 -17.33
N GLU A 484 18.37 -4.56 -18.28
CA GLU A 484 19.08 -5.84 -18.08
C GLU A 484 20.58 -5.65 -17.82
N ASP A 485 21.25 -4.83 -18.63
CA ASP A 485 22.68 -4.51 -18.48
C ASP A 485 22.91 -2.98 -18.45
N PRO A 486 22.73 -2.35 -17.27
CA PRO A 486 22.82 -0.90 -17.13
C PRO A 486 24.27 -0.44 -17.21
N THR A 487 24.69 -0.08 -18.42
CA THR A 487 26.06 0.38 -18.74
C THR A 487 26.13 1.87 -19.12
N ASP A 488 24.97 2.52 -19.28
CA ASP A 488 24.90 3.91 -19.71
C ASP A 488 25.13 4.87 -18.55
N GLY A 489 26.33 5.44 -18.47
CA GLY A 489 26.65 6.46 -17.48
C GLY A 489 26.43 7.88 -17.98
N PHE A 490 25.83 8.77 -17.19
CA PHE A 490 25.54 10.16 -17.57
C PHE A 490 26.22 11.15 -16.60
N ARG A 491 26.42 12.38 -17.08
CA ARG A 491 26.88 13.51 -16.25
C ARG A 491 25.73 14.49 -16.03
N ALA A 492 25.75 15.18 -14.89
CA ALA A 492 24.77 16.23 -14.60
C ALA A 492 24.69 17.26 -15.75
N GLY A 493 23.46 17.56 -16.18
CA GLY A 493 23.19 18.44 -17.31
C GLY A 493 23.23 17.78 -18.69
N GLU A 494 23.65 16.51 -18.81
CA GLU A 494 23.49 15.75 -20.06
C GLU A 494 22.01 15.44 -20.30
N GLU A 495 21.60 15.46 -21.56
CA GLU A 495 20.24 15.13 -21.96
C GLU A 495 20.12 13.61 -22.15
N LEU A 496 18.99 13.04 -21.77
CA LEU A 496 18.55 11.68 -22.10
C LEU A 496 17.27 11.81 -22.91
N CYS A 497 17.24 11.23 -24.10
CA CYS A 497 16.09 11.28 -24.99
C CYS A 497 15.77 9.90 -25.55
N GLY A 498 14.52 9.72 -25.96
CA GLY A 498 14.04 8.41 -26.37
C GLY A 498 12.59 8.40 -26.80
N GLU A 499 12.07 7.21 -27.03
CA GLU A 499 10.65 6.96 -27.29
C GLU A 499 10.16 5.84 -26.38
N ILE A 500 8.95 6.00 -25.85
CA ILE A 500 8.22 4.98 -25.12
C ILE A 500 7.02 4.52 -25.95
N LYS A 501 6.82 3.21 -26.01
CA LYS A 501 5.78 2.56 -26.79
C LYS A 501 4.95 1.66 -25.89
N TYR A 502 3.64 1.78 -26.00
CA TYR A 502 2.65 0.94 -25.31
C TYR A 502 1.94 0.10 -26.36
N VAL A 503 1.89 -1.22 -26.15
CA VAL A 503 1.21 -2.17 -27.04
C VAL A 503 0.36 -3.13 -26.23
N ARG A 504 -0.87 -3.33 -26.69
CA ARG A 504 -1.74 -4.40 -26.20
C ARG A 504 -1.48 -5.67 -26.97
N LYS A 505 -1.29 -6.77 -26.25
CA LYS A 505 -0.96 -8.06 -26.87
C LYS A 505 -2.19 -8.68 -27.50
N GLN A 506 -2.15 -8.95 -28.81
CA GLN A 506 -3.24 -9.64 -29.50
C GLN A 506 -3.46 -11.03 -28.87
N GLY A 507 -4.69 -11.31 -28.42
CA GLY A 507 -5.04 -12.55 -27.73
C GLY A 507 -4.78 -12.57 -26.22
N ARG A 508 -4.18 -11.51 -25.66
CA ARG A 508 -4.13 -11.22 -24.22
C ARG A 508 -4.47 -9.75 -23.99
N GLU A 509 -5.73 -9.42 -24.21
CA GLU A 509 -6.19 -8.03 -24.28
C GLU A 509 -6.00 -7.23 -22.98
N ARG A 510 -5.77 -7.92 -21.85
CA ARG A 510 -5.52 -7.31 -20.53
C ARG A 510 -4.05 -7.11 -20.18
N SER A 511 -3.13 -7.71 -20.94
CA SER A 511 -1.69 -7.59 -20.72
C SER A 511 -1.12 -6.40 -21.49
N LEU A 512 -0.07 -5.79 -20.95
CA LEU A 512 0.55 -4.57 -21.47
C LEU A 512 2.03 -4.78 -21.78
N GLU A 513 2.44 -4.48 -23.01
CA GLU A 513 3.85 -4.45 -23.41
C GLU A 513 4.32 -2.98 -23.44
N ILE A 514 5.36 -2.66 -22.68
CA ILE A 514 5.99 -1.35 -22.61
C ILE A 514 7.39 -1.48 -23.19
N GLU A 515 7.68 -0.73 -24.24
CA GLU A 515 9.00 -0.72 -24.88
C GLU A 515 9.59 0.68 -24.79
N VAL A 516 10.82 0.80 -24.28
CA VAL A 516 11.53 2.07 -24.18
C VAL A 516 12.78 1.99 -25.04
N SER A 517 12.96 2.98 -25.91
CA SER A 517 14.20 3.24 -26.62
C SER A 517 14.85 4.50 -26.08
N TRP A 518 16.16 4.52 -25.91
CA TRP A 518 16.86 5.65 -25.32
C TRP A 518 18.26 5.87 -25.90
N ALA A 519 18.72 7.11 -25.81
CA ALA A 519 20.06 7.55 -26.16
C ALA A 519 20.45 8.80 -25.37
N LYS A 520 21.76 9.08 -25.26
CA LYS A 520 22.28 10.36 -24.77
C LYS A 520 21.93 11.48 -25.75
N GLY A 521 21.43 12.62 -25.31
CA GLY A 521 21.19 13.79 -26.17
C GLY A 521 22.47 14.59 -26.45
N GLY A 522 22.80 14.79 -27.74
CA GLY A 522 23.98 15.57 -28.15
C GLY A 522 24.26 15.57 -29.66
N LYS A 523 24.59 16.75 -30.21
CA LYS A 523 24.91 16.96 -31.64
C LYS A 523 26.29 16.38 -31.97
N THR A 524 26.39 15.59 -33.04
CA THR A 524 27.60 15.03 -33.67
C THR A 524 28.11 13.68 -33.13
N GLY A 525 27.42 12.61 -33.53
CA GLY A 525 27.91 11.23 -33.47
C GLY A 525 26.81 10.25 -33.86
N LYS A 526 27.15 9.09 -34.45
CA LYS A 526 26.22 7.95 -34.49
C LYS A 526 25.99 7.53 -33.05
N GLN A 527 24.85 7.91 -32.47
CA GLN A 527 24.48 7.48 -31.13
C GLN A 527 23.89 6.08 -31.23
N GLU A 528 24.37 5.18 -30.38
CA GLU A 528 23.81 3.86 -30.23
C GLU A 528 22.48 3.99 -29.49
N VAL A 529 21.38 3.76 -30.22
CA VAL A 529 20.04 3.74 -29.63
C VAL A 529 19.85 2.36 -29.04
N LYS A 530 19.67 2.29 -27.72
CA LYS A 530 19.30 1.07 -27.03
C LYS A 530 17.80 0.96 -26.94
N LYS A 531 17.30 -0.26 -26.83
CA LYS A 531 15.87 -0.55 -26.68
C LYS A 531 15.67 -1.82 -25.87
N GLN A 532 14.70 -1.79 -24.98
CA GLN A 532 14.26 -2.95 -24.19
C GLN A 532 12.73 -2.91 -24.05
N MET A 533 12.15 -4.08 -23.87
CA MET A 533 10.71 -4.28 -23.72
C MET A 533 10.44 -5.00 -22.40
N TRP A 534 9.40 -4.54 -21.72
CA TRP A 534 8.86 -5.11 -20.50
C TRP A 534 7.39 -5.49 -20.71
N VAL A 535 6.93 -6.45 -19.95
CA VAL A 535 5.58 -7.00 -19.99
C VAL A 535 4.98 -6.91 -18.60
N LEU A 536 3.73 -6.50 -18.55
CA LEU A 536 2.87 -6.59 -17.39
C LEU A 536 1.73 -7.52 -17.81
N ASP A 537 1.81 -8.80 -17.38
CA ASP A 537 0.95 -9.89 -17.87
C ASP A 537 -0.29 -10.11 -17.01
#